data_AF-A0A6M2REJ9-F1
#
_entry.id   AF-A0A6M2REJ9-F1
#
_cell.length_a   1.000
_cell.length_b   1.000
_cell.length_c   1.000
_cell.angle_alpha   90.00
_cell.angle_beta   90.00
_cell.angle_gamma   90.00
#
_symmetry.space_group_name_H-M   'P 1'
#
loop_
_entity.id
_entity.type
_entity.pdbx_description
1 polymer ?
#
loop_
_entity_poly.entity_id
_entity_poly.type
_entity_poly.pdbx_seq_one_letter_code
_entity_poly.pdbx_strand_id
1 'polypeptide(L)'
;MGGKTTTNRGPTALPKSRGTGFEEYFADPPMTPAEAKEERENIYSPTIPFVDRIQSCIQRFRSRRRITGTESTQLFNQYLFLGGVDTSPRLFGGNIDADTEGMTPDERRTATATDVVYTSGGGSRFYNADEPEGWDVDFAGVAAGFLSENLPAMANWDYLRMGKAIGIIENFLTYILQHDVCPEYTANIKEAMAVCNLAKIDLPLAHQALIHFPGQFNLALSELFCEGFDYIHDDDADGFARPKDFDPAAVVKLAMGVGMLCMGVDKAKGASLIHAVNNPKSSKVKMLYEEEISMEVIKIHRASSSVREIVGSVRTNGGMPDGFAPMGKLVLKPCIIEDGYDHGNYANASSDDETHTFLVDDDILGRMMPGFKLQVCVVHLNNGVSFIKQVKAVLVSW
;
A
#
# COMPACT_ATOMS: atom_id res chain seq x y z
N MET A 1 0.18 19.87 47.27
CA MET A 1 -0.29 19.45 45.93
C MET A 1 -0.62 20.71 45.13
N GLY A 2 0.35 21.26 44.41
CA GLY A 2 0.16 22.48 43.61
C GLY A 2 -0.11 22.10 42.16
N GLY A 3 -1.31 22.39 41.66
CA GLY A 3 -1.64 22.23 40.24
C GLY A 3 -0.82 23.18 39.40
N LYS A 4 0.07 22.66 38.55
CA LYS A 4 0.81 23.45 37.56
C LYS A 4 -0.19 24.01 36.54
N THR A 5 -0.32 25.33 36.52
CA THR A 5 -1.17 26.11 35.61
C THR A 5 -0.69 26.01 34.16
N THR A 6 -1.63 26.20 33.24
CA THR A 6 -1.53 26.13 31.77
C THR A 6 -0.49 27.05 31.14
N THR A 7 0.08 28.00 31.90
CA THR A 7 1.06 29.00 31.43
C THR A 7 2.43 28.41 31.08
N ASN A 8 2.80 27.24 31.58
CA ASN A 8 4.13 26.64 31.39
C ASN A 8 4.25 25.76 30.15
N ARG A 9 3.34 25.83 29.17
CA ARG A 9 3.37 24.97 27.98
C ARG A 9 3.48 25.72 26.66
N GLY A 10 3.66 27.04 26.68
CA GLY A 10 3.52 27.86 25.48
C GLY A 10 2.04 28.06 25.13
N PRO A 11 1.67 29.24 24.60
CA PRO A 11 0.26 29.64 24.43
C PRO A 11 -0.50 28.79 23.39
N THR A 12 0.22 28.05 22.54
CA THR A 12 -0.33 27.17 21.50
C THR A 12 -0.37 25.69 21.86
N ALA A 13 0.18 25.28 23.01
CA ALA A 13 0.11 23.87 23.42
C ALA A 13 -1.30 23.49 23.86
N LEU A 14 -1.79 22.37 23.33
CA LEU A 14 -3.12 21.87 23.65
C LEU A 14 -3.27 21.59 25.15
N PRO A 15 -4.33 22.12 25.80
CA PRO A 15 -4.73 21.69 27.13
C PRO A 15 -4.94 20.16 27.13
N LYS A 16 -4.60 19.48 28.24
CA LYS A 16 -4.80 18.00 28.37
C LYS A 16 -6.26 17.56 28.13
N SER A 17 -7.21 18.49 28.19
CA SER A 17 -8.65 18.29 27.95
C SER A 17 -9.10 18.54 26.51
N ARG A 18 -8.24 19.09 25.63
CA ARG A 18 -8.56 19.34 24.22
C ARG A 18 -7.91 18.28 23.33
N GLY A 19 -8.61 17.17 23.14
CA GLY A 19 -8.34 16.21 22.06
C GLY A 19 -6.89 15.70 21.95
N THR A 20 -6.58 15.06 20.83
CA THR A 20 -5.22 14.64 20.46
C THR A 20 -4.66 15.46 19.31
N GLY A 21 -5.51 16.20 18.60
CA GLY A 21 -5.13 16.91 17.37
C GLY A 21 -5.30 16.05 16.11
N PHE A 22 -5.96 14.91 16.21
CA PHE A 22 -6.21 13.98 15.10
C PHE A 22 -7.71 13.76 14.84
N GLU A 23 -8.57 14.59 15.44
CA GLU A 23 -10.01 14.55 15.21
C GLU A 23 -10.39 15.20 13.86
N GLU A 24 -11.42 14.70 13.19
CA GLU A 24 -11.85 15.09 11.83
C GLU A 24 -12.11 16.61 11.65
N TYR A 25 -12.53 17.29 12.71
CA TYR A 25 -12.80 18.74 12.71
C TYR A 25 -11.79 19.54 13.53
N PHE A 26 -10.64 18.96 13.83
CA PHE A 26 -9.62 19.64 14.61
C PHE A 26 -8.97 20.75 13.77
N ALA A 27 -9.12 22.00 14.23
CA ALA A 27 -8.37 23.13 13.73
C ALA A 27 -7.30 23.51 14.75
N ASP A 28 -6.08 23.78 14.29
CA ASP A 28 -5.07 24.36 15.15
C ASP A 28 -5.57 25.69 15.72
N PRO A 29 -5.28 25.99 16.99
CA PRO A 29 -5.56 27.30 17.54
C PRO A 29 -4.88 28.37 16.68
N PRO A 30 -5.55 29.50 16.41
CA PRO A 30 -4.97 30.55 15.57
C PRO A 30 -3.68 31.06 16.19
N MET A 31 -2.63 31.08 15.37
CA MET A 31 -1.32 31.58 15.77
C MET A 31 -1.36 33.10 15.93
N THR A 32 -0.67 33.63 16.94
CA THR A 32 -0.57 35.08 17.09
C THR A 32 0.33 35.67 15.99
N PRO A 33 0.12 36.94 15.57
CA PRO A 33 0.99 37.57 14.58
C PRO A 33 2.48 37.62 14.97
N ALA A 34 2.77 37.68 16.28
CA ALA A 34 4.13 37.68 16.79
C ALA A 34 4.81 36.31 16.61
N GLU A 35 4.10 35.22 16.92
CA GLU A 35 4.58 33.85 16.68
C GLU A 35 4.77 33.57 15.19
N ALA A 36 3.83 34.01 14.35
CA ALA A 36 3.92 33.84 12.90
C ALA A 36 5.14 34.57 12.31
N LYS A 37 5.41 35.78 12.84
CA LYS A 37 6.60 36.54 12.48
C LYS A 37 7.88 35.85 12.96
N GLU A 38 7.91 35.35 14.19
CA GLU A 38 9.05 34.63 14.74
C GLU A 38 9.38 33.37 13.94
N GLU A 39 8.37 32.55 13.64
CA GLU A 39 8.54 31.34 12.85
C GLU A 39 9.07 31.68 11.45
N ARG A 40 8.46 32.66 10.77
CA ARG A 40 8.87 33.06 9.41
C ARG A 40 10.27 33.66 9.35
N GLU A 41 10.64 34.50 10.30
CA GLU A 41 11.89 35.28 10.24
C GLU A 41 13.08 34.55 10.87
N ASN A 42 12.85 33.72 11.90
CA ASN A 42 13.94 33.20 12.74
C ASN A 42 14.03 31.66 12.78
N ILE A 43 13.02 30.93 12.29
CA ILE A 43 12.98 29.46 12.42
C ILE A 43 12.90 28.80 11.04
N TYR A 44 11.99 29.29 10.20
CA TYR A 44 11.72 28.75 8.87
C TYR A 44 12.16 29.70 7.75
N SER A 45 12.95 30.72 8.07
CA SER A 45 13.47 31.64 7.05
C SER A 45 14.23 30.86 5.96
N PRO A 46 14.01 31.17 4.66
CA PRO A 46 14.79 30.64 3.54
C PRO A 46 16.31 30.72 3.72
N THR A 47 16.80 31.65 4.54
CA THR A 47 18.23 31.85 4.84
C THR A 47 18.81 30.83 5.81
N ILE A 48 17.97 30.10 6.55
CA ILE A 48 18.38 29.02 7.46
C ILE A 48 18.51 27.73 6.64
N PRO A 49 19.53 26.88 6.84
CA PRO A 49 19.65 25.61 6.15
C PRO A 49 18.39 24.73 6.29
N PHE A 50 18.03 24.00 5.22
CA PHE A 50 16.86 23.11 5.21
C PHE A 50 16.84 22.16 6.41
N VAL A 51 17.99 21.58 6.75
CA VAL A 51 18.17 20.62 7.86
C VAL A 51 17.71 21.19 9.20
N ASP A 52 18.08 22.43 9.49
CA ASP A 52 17.70 23.09 10.74
C ASP A 52 16.20 23.40 10.77
N ARG A 53 15.65 23.80 9.62
CA ARG A 53 14.20 24.09 9.47
C ARG A 53 13.37 22.83 9.68
N ILE A 54 13.70 21.74 8.99
CA ILE A 54 12.91 20.50 9.04
C ILE A 54 13.03 19.82 10.42
N GLN A 55 14.23 19.80 11.01
CA GLN A 55 14.42 19.28 12.37
C GLN A 55 13.57 20.08 13.37
N SER A 56 13.62 21.41 13.31
CA SER A 56 12.81 22.29 14.17
C SER A 56 11.31 22.08 13.97
N CYS A 57 10.88 21.85 12.72
CA CYS A 57 9.51 21.51 12.38
C CYS A 57 9.07 20.20 13.03
N ILE A 58 9.83 19.11 12.89
CA ILE A 58 9.51 17.80 13.48
C ILE A 58 9.35 17.92 15.00
N GLN A 59 10.31 18.56 15.67
CA GLN A 59 10.30 18.72 17.12
C GLN A 59 9.10 19.55 17.58
N ARG A 60 8.79 20.65 16.87
CA ARG A 60 7.61 21.49 17.15
C ARG A 60 6.31 20.74 16.89
N PHE A 61 6.20 19.99 15.81
CA PHE A 61 5.04 19.17 15.48
C PHE A 61 4.73 18.19 16.62
N ARG A 62 5.71 17.40 17.07
CA ARG A 62 5.55 16.47 18.20
C ARG A 62 5.20 17.16 19.52
N SER A 63 5.66 18.40 19.70
CA SER A 63 5.36 19.18 20.90
C SER A 63 3.92 19.72 20.92
N ARG A 64 3.39 20.09 19.75
CA ARG A 64 2.07 20.71 19.57
C ARG A 64 0.97 19.66 19.39
N ARG A 65 1.25 18.58 18.66
CA ARG A 65 0.32 17.48 18.38
C ARG A 65 0.64 16.29 19.26
N ARG A 66 -0.36 15.79 20.01
CA ARG A 66 -0.15 14.66 20.90
C ARG A 66 -0.38 13.36 20.13
N ILE A 67 0.68 12.84 19.51
CA ILE A 67 0.68 11.48 18.96
C ILE A 67 0.47 10.53 20.14
N THR A 68 -0.75 9.98 20.28
CA THR A 68 -1.11 9.11 21.40
C THR A 68 -0.89 7.65 21.05
N GLY A 69 -0.27 6.93 21.98
CA GLY A 69 -0.03 5.50 21.88
C GLY A 69 1.35 5.16 21.31
N THR A 70 1.89 4.05 21.80
CA THR A 70 3.20 3.53 21.37
C THR A 70 3.22 3.21 19.88
N GLU A 71 2.14 2.62 19.38
CA GLU A 71 1.98 2.22 17.98
C GLU A 71 2.03 3.43 17.02
N SER A 72 1.19 4.45 17.24
CA SER A 72 1.21 5.70 16.46
C SER A 72 2.57 6.38 16.46
N THR A 73 3.29 6.31 17.59
CA THR A 73 4.63 6.87 17.73
C THR A 73 5.64 6.08 16.91
N GLN A 74 5.57 4.75 16.94
CA GLN A 74 6.44 3.87 16.16
C GLN A 74 6.21 4.04 14.65
N LEU A 75 4.95 4.16 14.21
CA LEU A 75 4.60 4.42 12.81
C LEU A 75 5.20 5.74 12.31
N PHE A 76 5.03 6.82 13.06
CA PHE A 76 5.61 8.11 12.69
C PHE A 76 7.14 8.10 12.72
N ASN A 77 7.74 7.42 13.71
CA ASN A 77 9.19 7.26 13.76
C ASN A 77 9.72 6.48 12.54
N GLN A 78 9.02 5.43 12.09
CA GLN A 78 9.43 4.67 10.90
C GLN A 78 9.34 5.52 9.63
N TYR A 79 8.30 6.35 9.49
CA TYR A 79 8.19 7.32 8.39
C TYR A 79 9.36 8.31 8.39
N LEU A 80 9.68 8.89 9.55
CA LEU A 80 10.82 9.81 9.69
C LEU A 80 12.16 9.11 9.42
N PHE A 81 12.33 7.87 9.88
CA PHE A 81 13.51 7.05 9.66
C PHE A 81 13.76 6.80 8.17
N LEU A 82 12.71 6.48 7.40
CA LEU A 82 12.82 6.32 5.95
C LEU A 82 13.24 7.62 5.25
N GLY A 83 12.82 8.77 5.79
CA GLY A 83 13.28 10.10 5.35
C GLY A 83 14.67 10.50 5.87
N GLY A 84 15.44 9.56 6.43
CA GLY A 84 16.81 9.81 6.88
C GLY A 84 16.93 10.52 8.23
N VAL A 85 15.84 10.61 9.01
CA VAL A 85 15.85 11.23 10.35
C VAL A 85 16.16 10.18 11.41
N ASP A 86 17.08 10.49 12.31
CA ASP A 86 17.35 9.65 13.46
C ASP A 86 16.35 9.92 14.57
N THR A 87 15.52 8.93 14.88
CA THR A 87 14.53 8.98 15.97
C THR A 87 14.93 8.12 17.17
N SER A 88 16.20 7.67 17.22
CA SER A 88 16.67 6.77 18.27
C SER A 88 16.65 7.44 19.65
N PRO A 89 16.24 6.73 20.71
CA PRO A 89 16.38 7.24 22.07
C PRO A 89 17.86 7.52 22.38
N ARG A 90 18.17 8.66 23.03
CA ARG A 90 19.55 8.98 23.43
C ARG A 90 20.05 7.94 24.45
N LEU A 91 21.02 7.12 24.05
CA LEU A 91 21.59 6.03 24.87
C LEU A 91 22.38 6.52 26.10
N PHE A 92 22.77 7.81 26.14
CA PHE A 92 23.54 8.44 27.23
C PHE A 92 22.91 9.75 27.71
N GLY A 93 21.60 9.76 27.96
CA GLY A 93 20.95 10.87 28.65
C GLY A 93 21.19 10.77 30.16
N GLY A 94 22.00 11.67 30.73
CA GLY A 94 22.09 11.85 32.18
C GLY A 94 20.76 12.29 32.81
N ASN A 95 20.81 12.84 34.01
CA ASN A 95 19.61 13.29 34.72
C ASN A 95 19.01 14.56 34.08
N ILE A 96 18.31 14.39 32.96
CA ILE A 96 17.67 15.46 32.14
C ILE A 96 16.84 16.41 33.01
N ASP A 97 16.24 15.94 34.09
CA ASP A 97 15.44 16.77 34.99
C ASP A 97 16.27 17.83 35.73
N ALA A 98 17.53 17.52 36.07
CA ALA A 98 18.47 18.45 36.70
C ALA A 98 19.09 19.43 35.69
N ASP A 99 19.41 18.95 34.48
CA ASP A 99 20.01 19.77 33.42
C ASP A 99 19.03 20.75 32.77
N THR A 100 17.74 20.58 33.01
CA THR A 100 16.69 21.41 32.43
C THR A 100 16.03 22.37 33.44
N GLU A 101 16.59 22.49 34.64
CA GLU A 101 16.11 23.40 35.67
C GLU A 101 16.40 24.86 35.28
N GLY A 102 15.36 25.68 35.13
CA GLY A 102 15.49 27.09 34.70
C GLY A 102 15.31 27.36 33.21
N MET A 103 15.28 26.32 32.37
CA MET A 103 14.95 26.44 30.94
C MET A 103 13.47 26.80 30.74
N THR A 104 13.20 27.64 29.73
CA THR A 104 11.83 27.85 29.23
C THR A 104 11.22 26.53 28.74
N PRO A 105 9.88 26.41 28.68
CA PRO A 105 9.24 25.19 28.19
C PRO A 105 9.73 24.76 26.80
N ASP A 106 10.07 25.71 25.92
CA ASP A 106 10.57 25.41 24.57
C ASP A 106 12.04 24.98 24.58
N GLU A 107 12.91 25.63 25.36
CA GLU A 107 14.30 25.18 25.54
C GLU A 107 14.37 23.78 26.16
N ARG A 108 13.52 23.50 27.15
CA ARG A 108 13.37 22.17 27.76
C ARG A 108 13.02 21.11 26.72
N ARG A 109 12.12 21.44 25.80
CA ARG A 109 11.65 20.51 24.75
C ARG A 109 12.72 20.23 23.72
N THR A 110 13.42 21.27 23.25
CA THR A 110 14.57 21.12 22.35
C THR A 110 15.67 20.28 23.01
N ALA A 111 15.94 20.49 24.31
CA ALA A 111 16.91 19.69 25.05
C ALA A 111 16.56 18.20 25.13
N THR A 112 15.26 17.88 25.21
CA THR A 112 14.74 16.49 25.26
C THR A 112 14.42 15.87 23.90
N ALA A 113 14.53 16.63 22.81
CA ALA A 113 14.17 16.14 21.49
C ALA A 113 15.11 15.01 21.03
N THR A 114 14.53 13.92 20.54
CA THR A 114 15.26 12.75 20.02
C THR A 114 15.37 12.75 18.52
N ASP A 115 14.55 13.53 17.81
CA ASP A 115 14.56 13.61 16.35
C ASP A 115 15.73 14.49 15.90
N VAL A 116 16.71 13.87 15.23
CA VAL A 116 17.95 14.49 14.76
C VAL A 116 18.08 14.32 13.25
N VAL A 117 18.38 15.41 12.56
CA VAL A 117 18.79 15.41 11.17
C VAL A 117 20.25 15.87 11.14
N TYR A 118 21.14 15.00 10.68
CA TYR A 118 22.58 15.25 10.84
C TYR A 118 23.05 16.35 9.89
N THR A 119 23.85 17.28 10.40
CA THR A 119 24.66 18.20 9.59
C THR A 119 26.06 17.68 9.38
N SER A 120 26.56 16.86 10.31
CA SER A 120 27.80 16.11 10.22
C SER A 120 27.69 14.82 11.03
N GLY A 121 28.41 13.77 10.64
CA GLY A 121 28.32 12.45 11.28
C GLY A 121 27.07 11.66 10.85
N GLY A 122 26.56 10.78 11.71
CA GLY A 122 25.39 9.92 11.40
C GLY A 122 25.66 8.74 10.46
N GLY A 123 26.71 8.83 9.63
CA GLY A 123 27.08 7.82 8.65
C GLY A 123 26.08 7.71 7.49
N SER A 124 26.28 6.78 6.57
CA SER A 124 25.46 6.64 5.36
C SER A 124 24.00 6.22 5.60
N ARG A 125 23.63 5.93 6.85
CA ARG A 125 22.30 5.46 7.24
C ARG A 125 21.28 6.59 7.35
N PHE A 126 21.74 7.79 7.69
CA PHE A 126 20.88 8.96 7.92
C PHE A 126 21.26 10.07 6.95
N TYR A 127 20.33 10.97 6.71
CA TYR A 127 20.61 12.15 5.90
C TYR A 127 21.66 13.02 6.60
N ASN A 128 22.69 13.41 5.86
CA ASN A 128 23.77 14.28 6.32
C ASN A 128 23.97 15.45 5.35
N ALA A 129 23.82 16.68 5.84
CA ALA A 129 23.95 17.89 5.01
C ALA A 129 25.35 18.08 4.42
N ASP A 130 26.41 17.71 5.16
CA ASP A 130 27.79 17.86 4.71
C ASP A 130 28.22 16.75 3.74
N GLU A 131 27.50 15.62 3.76
CA GLU A 131 27.72 14.44 2.90
C GLU A 131 26.40 14.02 2.23
N PRO A 132 25.80 14.87 1.36
CA PRO A 132 24.48 14.61 0.77
C PRO A 132 24.52 13.55 -0.36
N GLU A 133 25.70 13.00 -0.67
CA GLU A 133 25.87 12.04 -1.75
C GLU A 133 25.00 10.79 -1.52
N GLY A 134 24.13 10.49 -2.49
CA GLY A 134 23.18 9.39 -2.41
C GLY A 134 21.85 9.71 -1.70
N TRP A 135 21.64 10.97 -1.30
CA TRP A 135 20.39 11.43 -0.71
C TRP A 135 19.78 12.60 -1.51
N ASP A 136 18.47 12.50 -1.74
CA ASP A 136 17.64 13.59 -2.26
C ASP A 136 16.51 13.88 -1.27
N VAL A 137 16.09 15.14 -1.18
CA VAL A 137 14.91 15.52 -0.38
C VAL A 137 13.66 15.19 -1.19
N ASP A 138 13.07 14.03 -0.93
CA ASP A 138 11.87 13.54 -1.62
C ASP A 138 10.78 13.09 -0.63
N PHE A 139 9.89 14.02 -0.28
CA PHE A 139 8.72 13.76 0.55
C PHE A 139 7.76 12.75 -0.12
N ALA A 140 7.61 12.82 -1.45
CA ALA A 140 6.69 11.95 -2.17
C ALA A 140 7.19 10.51 -2.18
N GLY A 141 8.47 10.29 -2.51
CA GLY A 141 9.11 8.99 -2.46
C GLY A 141 9.13 8.38 -1.05
N VAL A 142 9.41 9.18 -0.01
CA VAL A 142 9.36 8.70 1.38
C VAL A 142 7.93 8.32 1.79
N ALA A 143 6.92 9.13 1.43
CA ALA A 143 5.53 8.78 1.67
C ALA A 143 5.13 7.50 0.93
N ALA A 144 5.48 7.37 -0.34
CA ALA A 144 5.22 6.19 -1.15
C ALA A 144 5.84 4.95 -0.52
N GLY A 145 7.15 4.94 -0.28
CA GLY A 145 7.87 3.80 0.29
C GLY A 145 7.42 3.43 1.71
N PHE A 146 7.06 4.40 2.55
CA PHE A 146 6.50 4.08 3.87
C PHE A 146 5.13 3.42 3.74
N LEU A 147 4.25 3.98 2.90
CA LEU A 147 2.86 3.55 2.79
C LEU A 147 2.70 2.21 2.05
N SER A 148 3.53 1.93 1.04
CA SER A 148 3.44 0.71 0.24
C SER A 148 4.16 -0.48 0.89
N GLU A 149 5.32 -0.26 1.53
CA GLU A 149 6.17 -1.35 2.05
C GLU A 149 6.03 -1.53 3.57
N ASN A 150 6.14 -0.45 4.35
CA ASN A 150 6.27 -0.56 5.81
C ASN A 150 4.91 -0.60 6.50
N LEU A 151 3.99 0.28 6.11
CA LEU A 151 2.71 0.44 6.76
C LEU A 151 1.87 -0.85 6.78
N PRO A 152 1.73 -1.62 5.68
CA PRO A 152 0.90 -2.82 5.69
C PRO A 152 1.37 -3.86 6.70
N ALA A 153 2.69 -4.09 6.78
CA ALA A 153 3.29 -5.01 7.74
C ALA A 153 3.13 -4.51 9.19
N MET A 154 3.39 -3.22 9.44
CA MET A 154 3.28 -2.65 10.79
C MET A 154 1.85 -2.61 11.31
N ALA A 155 0.87 -2.40 10.43
CA ALA A 155 -0.54 -2.38 10.77
C ALA A 155 -1.21 -3.76 10.67
N ASN A 156 -0.48 -4.79 10.22
CA ASN A 156 -1.01 -6.13 9.92
C ASN A 156 -2.27 -6.08 9.04
N TRP A 157 -2.24 -5.23 8.00
CA TRP A 157 -3.37 -4.97 7.10
C TRP A 157 -4.69 -4.53 7.76
N ASP A 158 -4.66 -4.05 9.01
CA ASP A 158 -5.82 -3.43 9.66
C ASP A 158 -6.07 -2.05 9.06
N TYR A 159 -7.11 -1.94 8.22
CA TYR A 159 -7.42 -0.71 7.49
C TYR A 159 -7.72 0.49 8.39
N LEU A 160 -8.26 0.26 9.60
CA LEU A 160 -8.51 1.34 10.55
C LEU A 160 -7.19 1.87 11.13
N ARG A 161 -6.23 0.98 11.42
CA ARG A 161 -4.89 1.38 11.86
C ARG A 161 -4.11 2.05 10.74
N MET A 162 -4.19 1.53 9.52
CA MET A 162 -3.57 2.15 8.34
C MET A 162 -4.11 3.57 8.13
N GLY A 163 -5.43 3.76 8.19
CA GLY A 163 -6.05 5.09 8.07
C GLY A 163 -5.57 6.07 9.13
N LYS A 164 -5.39 5.62 10.38
CA LYS A 164 -4.80 6.44 11.45
C LYS A 164 -3.35 6.82 11.16
N ALA A 165 -2.54 5.88 10.68
CA ALA A 165 -1.14 6.13 10.33
C ALA A 165 -1.01 7.15 9.20
N ILE A 166 -1.80 6.97 8.13
CA ILE A 166 -1.88 7.91 7.00
C ILE A 166 -2.27 9.31 7.50
N GLY A 167 -3.28 9.41 8.36
CA GLY A 167 -3.71 10.69 8.93
C GLY A 167 -2.63 11.39 9.75
N ILE A 168 -1.73 10.66 10.41
CA ILE A 168 -0.58 11.25 11.12
C ILE A 168 0.38 11.90 10.12
N ILE A 169 0.68 11.23 9.02
CA ILE A 169 1.57 11.74 7.98
C ILE A 169 0.95 12.95 7.28
N GLU A 170 -0.33 12.88 6.91
CA GLU A 170 -1.05 14.01 6.32
C GLU A 170 -1.05 15.23 7.24
N ASN A 171 -1.24 15.01 8.55
CA ASN A 171 -1.22 16.11 9.52
C ASN A 171 0.17 16.75 9.61
N PHE A 172 1.23 15.94 9.56
CA PHE A 172 2.61 16.44 9.54
C PHE A 172 2.93 17.21 8.25
N LEU A 173 2.59 16.68 7.08
CA LEU A 173 2.79 17.35 5.79
C LEU A 173 1.97 18.66 5.70
N THR A 174 0.74 18.64 6.22
CA THR A 174 -0.09 19.86 6.34
C THR A 174 0.56 20.89 7.24
N TYR A 175 1.14 20.45 8.37
CA TYR A 175 1.87 21.32 9.28
C TYR A 175 3.08 21.96 8.57
N ILE A 176 3.86 21.19 7.79
CA ILE A 176 4.97 21.74 6.99
C ILE A 176 4.48 22.86 6.06
N LEU A 177 3.39 22.64 5.32
CA LEU A 177 2.83 23.63 4.40
C LEU A 177 2.27 24.87 5.10
N GLN A 178 1.56 24.67 6.20
CA GLN A 178 0.93 25.76 6.96
C GLN A 178 1.98 26.71 7.56
N HIS A 179 3.13 26.17 7.94
CA HIS A 179 4.22 26.90 8.59
C HIS A 179 5.32 27.38 7.61
N ASP A 180 5.14 27.16 6.30
CA ASP A 180 6.09 27.56 5.24
C ASP A 180 7.53 27.10 5.53
N VAL A 181 7.67 25.86 6.01
CA VAL A 181 8.94 25.33 6.54
C VAL A 181 10.01 25.20 5.46
N CYS A 182 9.62 24.78 4.26
CA CYS A 182 10.52 24.56 3.13
C CYS A 182 9.79 24.83 1.80
N PRO A 183 9.51 26.12 1.48
CA PRO A 183 8.75 26.50 0.30
C PRO A 183 9.32 25.93 -1.00
N GLU A 184 10.63 25.71 -1.08
CA GLU A 184 11.33 25.12 -2.21
C GLU A 184 10.87 23.68 -2.55
N TYR A 185 10.27 22.96 -1.60
CA TYR A 185 9.75 21.59 -1.79
C TYR A 185 8.22 21.51 -1.80
N THR A 186 7.52 22.65 -1.87
CA THR A 186 6.04 22.71 -1.80
C THR A 186 5.35 21.76 -2.79
N ALA A 187 5.87 21.64 -4.01
CA ALA A 187 5.29 20.79 -5.04
C ALA A 187 5.36 19.30 -4.65
N ASN A 188 6.52 18.85 -4.20
CA ASN A 188 6.77 17.47 -3.79
C ASN A 188 6.04 17.12 -2.48
N ILE A 189 5.88 18.07 -1.55
CA ILE A 189 5.04 17.88 -0.36
C ILE A 189 3.55 17.69 -0.74
N LYS A 190 3.05 18.43 -1.72
CA LYS A 190 1.68 18.25 -2.23
C LYS A 190 1.51 16.92 -2.94
N GLU A 191 2.54 16.44 -3.62
CA GLU A 191 2.56 15.10 -4.22
C GLU A 191 2.52 14.01 -3.12
N ALA A 192 3.31 14.14 -2.06
CA ALA A 192 3.25 13.25 -0.90
C ALA A 192 1.83 13.21 -0.27
N MET A 193 1.18 14.37 -0.14
CA MET A 193 -0.23 14.45 0.29
C MET A 193 -1.19 13.74 -0.68
N ALA A 194 -0.95 13.81 -1.99
CA ALA A 194 -1.75 13.08 -2.97
C ALA A 194 -1.58 11.56 -2.80
N VAL A 195 -0.34 11.09 -2.60
CA VAL A 195 -0.04 9.68 -2.31
C VAL A 195 -0.76 9.21 -1.04
N CYS A 196 -0.74 9.99 0.05
CA CYS A 196 -1.51 9.65 1.26
C CYS A 196 -3.02 9.46 0.98
N ASN A 197 -3.61 10.30 0.13
CA ASN A 197 -5.02 10.18 -0.23
C ASN A 197 -5.29 8.95 -1.09
N LEU A 198 -4.42 8.64 -2.05
CA LEU A 198 -4.50 7.42 -2.85
C LEU A 198 -4.38 6.16 -1.96
N ALA A 199 -3.45 6.15 -1.00
CA ALA A 199 -3.20 5.02 -0.11
C ALA A 199 -4.42 4.58 0.70
N LYS A 200 -5.34 5.49 1.03
CA LYS A 200 -6.60 5.16 1.73
C LYS A 200 -7.53 4.27 0.90
N ILE A 201 -7.36 4.25 -0.42
CA ILE A 201 -8.20 3.54 -1.37
C ILE A 201 -7.41 2.39 -2.01
N ASP A 202 -6.24 2.69 -2.55
CA ASP A 202 -5.45 1.78 -3.36
C ASP A 202 -4.91 0.60 -2.54
N LEU A 203 -4.40 0.83 -1.32
CA LEU A 203 -3.84 -0.25 -0.49
C LEU A 203 -4.91 -1.25 -0.05
N PRO A 204 -6.08 -0.83 0.49
CA PRO A 204 -7.16 -1.78 0.75
C PRO A 204 -7.62 -2.53 -0.50
N LEU A 205 -7.74 -1.86 -1.65
CA LEU A 205 -8.13 -2.54 -2.90
C LEU A 205 -7.09 -3.59 -3.33
N ALA A 206 -5.80 -3.25 -3.31
CA ALA A 206 -4.71 -4.16 -3.65
C ALA A 206 -4.70 -5.40 -2.74
N HIS A 207 -4.80 -5.21 -1.42
CA HIS A 207 -4.87 -6.31 -0.47
C HIS A 207 -6.13 -7.16 -0.65
N GLN A 208 -7.29 -6.52 -0.81
CA GLN A 208 -8.55 -7.21 -1.07
C GLN A 208 -8.46 -8.04 -2.36
N ALA A 209 -7.86 -7.52 -3.43
CA ALA A 209 -7.60 -8.28 -4.65
C ALA A 209 -6.72 -9.51 -4.36
N LEU A 210 -5.60 -9.34 -3.64
CA LEU A 210 -4.68 -10.42 -3.29
C LEU A 210 -5.39 -11.57 -2.57
N ILE A 211 -6.12 -11.28 -1.49
CA ILE A 211 -6.78 -12.30 -0.68
C ILE A 211 -7.99 -12.94 -1.37
N HIS A 212 -8.51 -12.33 -2.45
CA HIS A 212 -9.61 -12.89 -3.24
C HIS A 212 -9.12 -13.75 -4.42
N PHE A 213 -7.83 -13.75 -4.75
CA PHE A 213 -7.28 -14.74 -5.67
C PHE A 213 -7.28 -16.15 -5.03
N PRO A 214 -7.38 -17.22 -5.83
CA PRO A 214 -7.43 -17.24 -7.30
C PRO A 214 -8.83 -16.95 -7.89
N GLY A 215 -9.90 -17.00 -7.09
CA GLY A 215 -11.28 -17.03 -7.56
C GLY A 215 -11.72 -18.41 -8.04
N GLN A 216 -13.02 -18.62 -8.26
CA GLN A 216 -13.60 -19.90 -8.65
C GLN A 216 -13.03 -20.43 -9.96
N PHE A 217 -12.90 -19.58 -10.99
CA PHE A 217 -12.50 -20.05 -12.31
C PHE A 217 -11.04 -20.53 -12.35
N ASN A 218 -10.12 -19.72 -11.83
CA ASN A 218 -8.71 -20.09 -11.81
C ASN A 218 -8.44 -21.22 -10.82
N LEU A 219 -9.16 -21.29 -9.69
CA LEU A 219 -9.12 -22.46 -8.81
C LEU A 219 -9.51 -23.74 -9.57
N ALA A 220 -10.60 -23.70 -10.32
CA ALA A 220 -11.08 -24.85 -11.07
C ALA A 220 -10.06 -25.31 -12.13
N LEU A 221 -9.40 -24.37 -12.82
CA LEU A 221 -8.33 -24.72 -13.76
C LEU A 221 -7.12 -25.34 -13.05
N SER A 222 -6.70 -24.80 -11.91
CA SER A 222 -5.62 -25.37 -11.12
C SER A 222 -5.93 -26.80 -10.66
N GLU A 223 -7.11 -27.05 -10.09
CA GLU A 223 -7.51 -28.40 -9.64
C GLU A 223 -7.60 -29.42 -10.80
N LEU A 224 -7.95 -28.97 -12.01
CA LEU A 224 -8.13 -29.87 -13.16
C LEU A 224 -6.85 -30.14 -13.96
N PHE A 225 -5.92 -29.18 -14.01
CA PHE A 225 -4.79 -29.24 -14.95
C PHE A 225 -3.40 -29.18 -14.29
N CYS A 226 -3.31 -28.86 -13.00
CA CYS A 226 -2.06 -28.84 -12.26
C CYS A 226 -1.93 -30.09 -11.37
N GLU A 227 -0.99 -30.97 -11.69
CA GLU A 227 -0.75 -32.18 -10.91
C GLU A 227 -0.25 -31.83 -9.49
N GLY A 228 -0.85 -32.46 -8.47
CA GLY A 228 -0.49 -32.22 -7.07
C GLY A 228 -0.87 -30.84 -6.53
N PHE A 229 -1.70 -30.08 -7.25
CA PHE A 229 -2.25 -28.84 -6.74
C PHE A 229 -3.23 -29.12 -5.60
N ASP A 230 -2.96 -28.53 -4.45
CA ASP A 230 -3.85 -28.55 -3.29
C ASP A 230 -4.10 -27.10 -2.87
N TYR A 231 -5.38 -26.71 -2.84
CA TYR A 231 -5.76 -25.38 -2.40
C TYR A 231 -5.87 -25.38 -0.89
N ILE A 232 -4.87 -24.81 -0.22
CA ILE A 232 -4.89 -24.63 1.22
C ILE A 232 -5.87 -23.49 1.52
N HIS A 233 -7.04 -23.87 2.03
CA HIS A 233 -8.05 -22.93 2.51
C HIS A 233 -7.70 -22.50 3.94
N ASP A 234 -7.75 -21.20 4.20
CA ASP A 234 -7.75 -20.65 5.54
C ASP A 234 -9.21 -20.31 5.91
N ASP A 235 -9.82 -21.15 6.76
CA ASP A 235 -11.22 -21.02 7.20
C ASP A 235 -11.48 -19.70 7.96
N ASP A 236 -10.44 -19.06 8.48
CA ASP A 236 -10.51 -17.83 9.29
C ASP A 236 -10.18 -16.55 8.50
N ALA A 237 -9.92 -16.65 7.18
CA ALA A 237 -9.53 -15.51 6.36
C ALA A 237 -10.72 -14.75 5.76
N ASP A 238 -10.70 -13.41 5.82
CA ASP A 238 -11.67 -12.48 5.17
C ASP A 238 -11.63 -12.51 3.61
N GLY A 239 -10.97 -13.50 3.02
CA GLY A 239 -10.67 -13.59 1.59
C GLY A 239 -11.58 -14.54 0.81
N PHE A 240 -11.04 -15.08 -0.29
CA PHE A 240 -11.73 -16.05 -1.12
C PHE A 240 -11.96 -17.36 -0.37
N ALA A 241 -13.23 -17.69 -0.15
CA ALA A 241 -13.64 -18.98 0.37
C ALA A 241 -13.98 -19.95 -0.76
N ARG A 242 -13.43 -21.16 -0.69
CA ARG A 242 -13.77 -22.22 -1.65
C ARG A 242 -15.27 -22.55 -1.51
N PRO A 243 -16.06 -22.47 -2.59
CA PRO A 243 -17.50 -22.73 -2.50
C PRO A 243 -17.83 -24.14 -1.99
N LYS A 244 -18.98 -24.30 -1.34
CA LYS A 244 -19.46 -25.62 -0.91
C LYS A 244 -19.81 -26.48 -2.12
N ASP A 245 -19.53 -27.78 -2.02
CA ASP A 245 -19.76 -28.74 -3.11
C ASP A 245 -19.13 -28.28 -4.44
N PHE A 246 -17.90 -27.74 -4.36
CA PHE A 246 -17.17 -27.20 -5.50
C PHE A 246 -17.00 -28.23 -6.61
N ASP A 247 -17.50 -27.91 -7.80
CA ASP A 247 -17.34 -28.73 -9.02
C ASP A 247 -16.48 -27.95 -10.04
N PRO A 248 -15.15 -28.22 -10.08
CA PRO A 248 -14.25 -27.58 -11.04
C PRO A 248 -14.69 -27.77 -12.49
N ALA A 249 -15.25 -28.94 -12.82
CA ALA A 249 -15.66 -29.25 -14.18
C ALA A 249 -16.85 -28.39 -14.58
N ALA A 250 -17.86 -28.23 -13.71
CA ALA A 250 -18.98 -27.35 -13.97
C ALA A 250 -18.55 -25.89 -14.15
N VAL A 251 -17.65 -25.40 -13.28
CA VAL A 251 -17.13 -24.03 -13.34
C VAL A 251 -16.44 -23.78 -14.69
N VAL A 252 -15.47 -24.62 -15.09
CA VAL A 252 -14.75 -24.43 -16.36
C VAL A 252 -15.68 -24.53 -17.56
N LYS A 253 -16.65 -25.45 -17.56
CA LYS A 253 -17.62 -25.60 -18.64
C LYS A 253 -18.48 -24.35 -18.83
N LEU A 254 -19.04 -23.84 -17.73
CA LEU A 254 -19.85 -22.63 -17.77
C LEU A 254 -19.00 -21.43 -18.19
N ALA A 255 -17.83 -21.28 -17.57
CA ALA A 255 -16.88 -20.21 -17.83
C ALA A 255 -16.47 -20.12 -19.30
N MET A 256 -16.05 -21.24 -19.90
CA MET A 256 -15.68 -21.29 -21.32
C MET A 256 -16.89 -21.10 -22.23
N GLY A 257 -18.05 -21.68 -21.88
CA GLY A 257 -19.28 -21.50 -22.64
C GLY A 257 -19.69 -20.03 -22.75
N VAL A 258 -19.77 -19.34 -21.61
CA VAL A 258 -20.06 -17.91 -21.53
C VAL A 258 -18.95 -17.08 -22.17
N GLY A 259 -17.69 -17.45 -21.95
CA GLY A 259 -16.53 -16.79 -22.54
C GLY A 259 -16.58 -16.76 -24.07
N MET A 260 -16.93 -17.89 -24.70
CA MET A 260 -17.08 -17.99 -26.15
C MET A 260 -18.28 -17.21 -26.69
N LEU A 261 -19.37 -17.14 -25.94
CA LEU A 261 -20.61 -16.47 -26.36
C LEU A 261 -20.54 -14.94 -26.20
N CYS A 262 -19.98 -14.47 -25.08
CA CYS A 262 -20.14 -13.09 -24.64
C CYS A 262 -18.82 -12.33 -24.49
N MET A 263 -17.69 -13.03 -24.40
CA MET A 263 -16.41 -12.42 -24.06
C MET A 263 -15.38 -12.55 -25.18
N GLY A 264 -15.70 -13.17 -26.32
CA GLY A 264 -14.75 -13.34 -27.42
C GLY A 264 -13.55 -14.24 -27.08
N VAL A 265 -13.75 -15.22 -26.19
CA VAL A 265 -12.80 -16.33 -26.03
C VAL A 265 -12.78 -17.13 -27.33
N ASP A 266 -11.59 -17.52 -27.78
CA ASP A 266 -11.43 -18.33 -28.98
C ASP A 266 -12.22 -19.64 -28.87
N LYS A 267 -13.07 -19.90 -29.87
CA LYS A 267 -14.00 -21.04 -29.86
C LYS A 267 -13.28 -22.39 -29.86
N ALA A 268 -12.14 -22.49 -30.57
CA ALA A 268 -11.38 -23.74 -30.62
C ALA A 268 -10.71 -24.01 -29.27
N LYS A 269 -10.11 -22.99 -28.64
CA LYS A 269 -9.52 -23.10 -27.30
C LYS A 269 -10.57 -23.46 -26.25
N GLY A 270 -11.69 -22.74 -26.22
CA GLY A 270 -12.78 -22.98 -25.27
C GLY A 270 -13.43 -24.36 -25.43
N ALA A 271 -13.73 -24.77 -26.67
CA ALA A 271 -14.30 -26.10 -26.93
C ALA A 271 -13.32 -27.23 -26.61
N SER A 272 -12.02 -27.05 -26.89
CA SER A 272 -10.98 -28.00 -26.52
C SER A 272 -10.88 -28.19 -25.01
N LEU A 273 -10.97 -27.12 -24.23
CA LEU A 273 -10.94 -27.17 -22.77
C LEU A 273 -12.20 -27.86 -22.21
N ILE A 274 -13.39 -27.54 -22.73
CA ILE A 274 -14.64 -28.24 -22.37
C ILE A 274 -14.55 -29.74 -22.69
N HIS A 275 -14.00 -30.10 -23.86
CA HIS A 275 -13.81 -31.49 -24.22
C HIS A 275 -12.85 -32.21 -23.26
N ALA A 276 -11.75 -31.56 -22.88
CA ALA A 276 -10.78 -32.07 -21.92
C ALA A 276 -11.44 -32.38 -20.56
N VAL A 277 -12.25 -31.44 -20.07
CA VAL A 277 -12.99 -31.59 -18.81
C VAL A 277 -14.02 -32.71 -18.85
N ASN A 278 -14.74 -32.88 -19.98
CA ASN A 278 -15.71 -33.96 -20.14
C ASN A 278 -15.05 -35.34 -20.32
N ASN A 279 -13.79 -35.38 -20.78
CA ASN A 279 -13.09 -36.61 -21.14
C ASN A 279 -11.66 -36.65 -20.56
N PRO A 280 -11.49 -36.58 -19.23
CA PRO A 280 -10.17 -36.37 -18.62
C PRO A 280 -9.17 -37.49 -18.97
N LYS A 281 -9.64 -38.74 -19.09
CA LYS A 281 -8.78 -39.90 -19.39
C LYS A 281 -8.23 -39.94 -20.82
N SER A 282 -8.91 -39.30 -21.77
CA SER A 282 -8.52 -39.27 -23.19
C SER A 282 -8.12 -37.87 -23.66
N SER A 283 -8.20 -36.87 -22.78
CA SER A 283 -7.78 -35.52 -23.04
C SER A 283 -6.29 -35.46 -23.38
N LYS A 284 -5.97 -34.69 -24.41
CA LYS A 284 -4.59 -34.32 -24.74
C LYS A 284 -4.19 -32.98 -24.11
N VAL A 285 -5.14 -32.26 -23.50
CA VAL A 285 -4.87 -30.97 -22.86
C VAL A 285 -4.13 -31.21 -21.56
N LYS A 286 -2.94 -30.63 -21.45
CA LYS A 286 -2.08 -30.74 -20.27
C LYS A 286 -1.27 -29.47 -20.08
N MET A 287 -0.81 -29.26 -18.85
CA MET A 287 0.19 -28.25 -18.54
C MET A 287 1.46 -28.48 -19.38
N LEU A 288 1.97 -27.41 -20.01
CA LEU A 288 3.27 -27.39 -20.66
C LEU A 288 4.35 -26.95 -19.70
N TYR A 289 4.18 -25.78 -19.11
CA TYR A 289 5.08 -25.19 -18.15
C TYR A 289 4.34 -24.16 -17.29
N GLU A 290 5.02 -23.78 -16.21
CA GLU A 290 4.60 -22.77 -15.24
C GLU A 290 5.74 -21.74 -15.17
N GLU A 291 5.38 -20.46 -15.05
CA GLU A 291 6.35 -19.40 -14.90
C GLU A 291 5.90 -18.38 -13.86
N GLU A 292 6.87 -17.82 -13.15
CA GLU A 292 6.66 -16.67 -12.28
C GLU A 292 7.06 -15.41 -13.03
N ILE A 293 6.15 -14.44 -13.06
CA ILE A 293 6.33 -13.23 -13.84
C ILE A 293 5.65 -12.06 -13.14
N SER A 294 6.32 -10.91 -13.18
CA SER A 294 5.80 -9.64 -12.72
C SER A 294 5.07 -8.94 -13.86
N MET A 295 3.85 -8.47 -13.60
CA MET A 295 3.01 -7.85 -14.61
C MET A 295 2.26 -6.63 -14.08
N GLU A 296 2.07 -5.62 -14.94
CA GLU A 296 1.30 -4.41 -14.65
C GLU A 296 -0.11 -4.53 -15.27
N VAL A 297 -1.12 -4.11 -14.52
CA VAL A 297 -2.51 -4.01 -15.00
C VAL A 297 -2.63 -2.86 -15.98
N ILE A 298 -3.00 -3.16 -17.21
CA ILE A 298 -3.24 -2.15 -18.25
C ILE A 298 -4.72 -1.88 -18.44
N LYS A 299 -5.54 -2.94 -18.36
CA LYS A 299 -6.98 -2.80 -18.58
C LYS A 299 -7.78 -3.84 -17.85
N ILE A 300 -8.92 -3.40 -17.35
CA ILE A 300 -9.89 -4.24 -16.64
C ILE A 300 -11.20 -4.21 -17.42
N HIS A 301 -11.69 -5.40 -17.75
CA HIS A 301 -13.00 -5.59 -18.37
C HIS A 301 -13.89 -6.36 -17.40
N ARG A 302 -14.72 -5.64 -16.64
CA ARG A 302 -15.73 -6.22 -15.75
C ARG A 302 -16.75 -7.08 -16.53
N ALA A 303 -17.35 -8.04 -15.85
CA ALA A 303 -18.43 -8.87 -16.39
C ALA A 303 -19.60 -8.00 -16.85
N SER A 304 -20.02 -8.17 -18.11
CA SER A 304 -21.18 -7.47 -18.66
C SER A 304 -22.50 -7.95 -18.04
N SER A 305 -23.58 -7.19 -18.23
CA SER A 305 -24.92 -7.59 -17.78
C SER A 305 -25.31 -8.96 -18.33
N SER A 306 -25.07 -9.23 -19.62
CA SER A 306 -25.36 -10.52 -20.23
C SER A 306 -24.58 -11.68 -19.60
N VAL A 307 -23.31 -11.47 -19.27
CA VAL A 307 -22.50 -12.49 -18.55
C VAL A 307 -23.11 -12.77 -17.18
N ARG A 308 -23.43 -11.72 -16.42
CA ARG A 308 -24.04 -11.83 -15.08
C ARG A 308 -25.41 -12.51 -15.12
N GLU A 309 -26.24 -12.19 -16.11
CA GLU A 309 -27.57 -12.80 -16.31
C GLU A 309 -27.47 -14.29 -16.63
N ILE A 310 -26.61 -14.68 -17.58
CA ILE A 310 -26.44 -16.09 -17.95
C ILE A 310 -25.92 -16.87 -16.76
N VAL A 311 -24.82 -16.42 -16.14
CA VAL A 311 -24.21 -17.09 -14.98
C VAL A 311 -25.21 -17.17 -13.82
N GLY A 312 -25.91 -16.08 -13.54
CA GLY A 312 -26.93 -16.00 -12.49
C GLY A 312 -28.19 -16.82 -12.75
N SER A 313 -28.46 -17.23 -13.99
CA SER A 313 -29.59 -18.11 -14.37
C SER A 313 -29.28 -19.60 -14.22
N VAL A 314 -27.99 -19.97 -14.19
CA VAL A 314 -27.59 -21.37 -14.05
C VAL A 314 -27.80 -21.80 -12.60
N ARG A 315 -28.53 -22.91 -12.45
CA ARG A 315 -28.69 -23.63 -11.19
C ARG A 315 -28.20 -25.05 -11.39
N THR A 316 -27.42 -25.53 -10.46
CA THR A 316 -26.95 -26.91 -10.42
C THR A 316 -27.84 -27.69 -9.46
N ASN A 317 -28.28 -28.87 -9.88
CA ASN A 317 -28.93 -29.81 -8.97
C ASN A 317 -27.84 -30.47 -8.11
N GLY A 318 -27.45 -29.80 -7.02
CA GLY A 318 -26.61 -30.39 -5.97
C GLY A 318 -25.09 -30.18 -6.06
N GLY A 319 -24.58 -29.23 -6.86
CA GLY A 319 -23.15 -28.91 -6.85
C GLY A 319 -22.92 -27.43 -7.08
N MET A 320 -22.48 -26.68 -6.07
CA MET A 320 -22.47 -25.19 -6.01
C MET A 320 -23.82 -24.55 -5.62
N PRO A 321 -24.33 -24.76 -4.40
CA PRO A 321 -25.53 -24.06 -3.90
C PRO A 321 -25.35 -22.52 -3.90
N ASP A 322 -24.12 -22.05 -3.73
CA ASP A 322 -23.75 -20.63 -3.71
C ASP A 322 -23.72 -20.00 -5.11
N GLY A 323 -23.88 -20.81 -6.16
CA GLY A 323 -23.85 -20.38 -7.56
C GLY A 323 -22.44 -20.17 -8.11
N PHE A 324 -22.38 -19.65 -9.33
CA PHE A 324 -21.14 -19.43 -10.07
C PHE A 324 -20.74 -17.96 -10.05
N ALA A 325 -19.45 -17.68 -9.92
CA ALA A 325 -18.94 -16.32 -10.04
C ALA A 325 -18.97 -15.84 -11.50
N PRO A 326 -19.51 -14.65 -11.81
CA PRO A 326 -19.32 -14.04 -13.12
C PRO A 326 -17.84 -13.68 -13.30
N MET A 327 -17.35 -13.68 -14.54
CA MET A 327 -15.96 -13.34 -14.84
C MET A 327 -15.86 -12.21 -15.85
N GLY A 328 -14.71 -11.54 -15.83
CA GLY A 328 -14.30 -10.57 -16.81
C GLY A 328 -12.95 -10.91 -17.43
N LYS A 329 -12.27 -9.89 -17.95
CA LYS A 329 -10.90 -10.01 -18.46
C LYS A 329 -9.97 -9.05 -17.75
N LEU A 330 -8.80 -9.56 -17.37
CA LEU A 330 -7.68 -8.78 -16.89
C LEU A 330 -6.62 -8.73 -17.99
N VAL A 331 -6.25 -7.53 -18.43
CA VAL A 331 -5.19 -7.32 -19.44
C VAL A 331 -3.96 -6.80 -18.73
N LEU A 332 -2.88 -7.57 -18.85
CA LEU A 332 -1.62 -7.37 -18.18
C LEU A 332 -0.50 -7.20 -19.22
N LYS A 333 0.54 -6.43 -18.88
CA LYS A 333 1.82 -6.45 -19.61
C LYS A 333 2.94 -6.83 -18.64
N PRO A 334 3.99 -7.53 -19.07
CA PRO A 334 5.12 -7.79 -18.19
C PRO A 334 5.77 -6.48 -17.71
N CYS A 335 6.26 -6.47 -16.47
CA CYS A 335 6.92 -5.31 -15.88
C CYS A 335 8.03 -5.75 -14.92
N ILE A 336 8.87 -4.78 -14.54
CA ILE A 336 9.85 -4.96 -13.47
C ILE A 336 9.25 -4.33 -12.21
N ILE A 337 9.22 -5.10 -11.13
CA ILE A 337 8.94 -4.58 -9.79
C ILE A 337 10.31 -4.30 -9.17
N GLU A 338 10.58 -3.03 -8.89
CA GLU A 338 11.81 -2.62 -8.23
C GLU A 338 11.72 -3.03 -6.75
N ASP A 339 12.62 -3.91 -6.32
CA ASP A 339 12.74 -4.39 -4.93
C ASP A 339 14.08 -3.97 -4.29
N GLY A 340 14.83 -3.09 -4.96
CA GLY A 340 16.13 -2.61 -4.53
C GLY A 340 17.27 -3.61 -4.68
N TYR A 341 17.02 -4.81 -5.24
CA TYR A 341 18.06 -5.80 -5.51
C TYR A 341 18.49 -5.76 -6.98
N ASP A 342 19.80 -5.80 -7.22
CA ASP A 342 20.35 -5.98 -8.57
C ASP A 342 20.20 -7.45 -8.98
N HIS A 343 19.15 -7.75 -9.75
CA HIS A 343 18.90 -9.07 -10.32
C HIS A 343 19.76 -9.35 -11.58
N GLY A 344 20.66 -8.44 -11.96
CA GLY A 344 21.47 -8.50 -13.17
C GLY A 344 20.63 -8.40 -14.46
N ASN A 345 21.24 -8.77 -15.60
CA ASN A 345 20.65 -8.70 -16.95
C ASN A 345 19.45 -9.66 -17.19
N TYR A 346 18.86 -10.27 -16.16
CA TYR A 346 17.73 -11.20 -16.29
C TYR A 346 16.38 -10.49 -16.34
N ALA A 347 16.31 -9.19 -16.07
CA ALA A 347 15.10 -8.40 -16.19
C ALA A 347 14.91 -7.88 -17.64
N ASN A 348 14.79 -8.79 -18.61
CA ASN A 348 14.22 -8.38 -19.90
C ASN A 348 12.72 -8.20 -19.68
N ALA A 349 12.29 -6.98 -19.34
CA ALA A 349 10.93 -6.58 -19.62
C ALA A 349 10.69 -6.88 -21.10
N SER A 350 9.84 -7.87 -21.39
CA SER A 350 9.39 -8.15 -22.75
C SER A 350 8.96 -6.84 -23.41
N SER A 351 9.12 -6.72 -24.72
CA SER A 351 8.75 -5.51 -25.47
C SER A 351 7.44 -4.90 -24.99
N ASP A 352 7.38 -3.58 -24.86
CA ASP A 352 6.21 -2.79 -24.39
C ASP A 352 4.87 -3.15 -25.06
N ASP A 353 4.90 -3.86 -26.19
CA ASP A 353 3.74 -4.29 -26.97
C ASP A 353 3.14 -5.65 -26.58
N GLU A 354 3.82 -6.46 -25.74
CA GLU A 354 3.28 -7.79 -25.37
C GLU A 354 2.26 -7.68 -24.23
N THR A 355 1.01 -7.98 -24.54
CA THR A 355 -0.08 -8.02 -23.54
C THR A 355 -0.65 -9.42 -23.39
N HIS A 356 -0.91 -9.83 -22.16
CA HIS A 356 -1.56 -11.07 -21.80
C HIS A 356 -2.97 -10.78 -21.30
N THR A 357 -3.94 -11.61 -21.70
CA THR A 357 -5.33 -11.49 -21.24
C THR A 357 -5.72 -12.74 -20.47
N PHE A 358 -6.11 -12.55 -19.22
CA PHE A 358 -6.58 -13.61 -18.33
C PHE A 358 -8.06 -13.46 -18.03
N LEU A 359 -8.78 -14.58 -17.91
CA LEU A 359 -10.12 -14.58 -17.35
C LEU A 359 -10.01 -14.64 -15.83
N VAL A 360 -10.72 -13.74 -15.17
CA VAL A 360 -10.67 -13.58 -13.71
C VAL A 360 -12.08 -13.29 -13.22
N ASP A 361 -12.43 -13.84 -12.06
CA ASP A 361 -13.70 -13.58 -11.39
C ASP A 361 -13.92 -12.07 -11.21
N ASP A 362 -15.15 -11.63 -11.47
CA ASP A 362 -15.52 -10.21 -11.53
C ASP A 362 -15.38 -9.50 -10.18
N ASP A 363 -15.45 -10.27 -9.09
CA ASP A 363 -15.26 -9.77 -7.73
C ASP A 363 -13.81 -9.30 -7.52
N ILE A 364 -12.82 -10.09 -7.94
CA ILE A 364 -11.39 -9.72 -7.94
C ILE A 364 -11.18 -8.50 -8.85
N LEU A 365 -11.74 -8.52 -10.07
CA LEU A 365 -11.61 -7.40 -11.01
C LEU A 365 -12.18 -6.09 -10.45
N GLY A 366 -13.12 -6.16 -9.51
CA GLY A 366 -13.65 -4.98 -8.83
C GLY A 366 -12.76 -4.38 -7.77
N ARG A 367 -11.68 -5.07 -7.40
CA ARG A 367 -10.68 -4.65 -6.43
C ARG A 367 -9.36 -4.27 -7.11
N MET A 368 -9.32 -4.20 -8.43
CA MET A 368 -8.12 -3.87 -9.21
C MET A 368 -8.24 -2.52 -9.88
N MET A 369 -7.10 -1.91 -10.14
CA MET A 369 -6.99 -0.68 -10.93
C MET A 369 -5.84 -0.77 -11.94
N PRO A 370 -5.93 -0.08 -13.09
CA PRO A 370 -4.78 0.10 -13.97
C PRO A 370 -3.58 0.68 -13.22
N GLY A 371 -2.39 0.22 -13.56
CA GLY A 371 -1.12 0.56 -12.90
C GLY A 371 -0.75 -0.34 -11.73
N PHE A 372 -1.68 -1.12 -11.17
CA PHE A 372 -1.32 -2.12 -10.16
C PHE A 372 -0.32 -3.12 -10.73
N LYS A 373 0.65 -3.54 -9.92
CA LYS A 373 1.65 -4.53 -10.30
C LYS A 373 1.39 -5.83 -9.56
N LEU A 374 1.47 -6.96 -10.24
CA LEU A 374 1.22 -8.27 -9.67
C LEU A 374 2.45 -9.14 -9.86
N GLN A 375 2.79 -9.89 -8.82
CA GLN A 375 3.68 -11.04 -8.97
C GLN A 375 2.81 -12.28 -9.12
N VAL A 376 2.73 -12.82 -10.34
CA VAL A 376 1.82 -13.91 -10.69
C VAL A 376 2.57 -15.16 -11.07
N CYS A 377 1.96 -16.29 -10.73
CA CYS A 377 2.34 -17.60 -11.24
C CYS A 377 1.36 -18.00 -12.34
N VAL A 378 1.84 -18.09 -13.57
CA VAL A 378 1.03 -18.39 -14.76
C VAL A 378 1.29 -19.81 -15.22
N VAL A 379 0.21 -20.53 -15.51
CA VAL A 379 0.26 -21.87 -16.11
C VAL A 379 -0.13 -21.79 -17.57
N HIS A 380 0.67 -22.42 -18.43
CA HIS A 380 0.43 -22.49 -19.86
C HIS A 380 0.04 -23.90 -20.27
N LEU A 381 -1.12 -24.05 -20.90
CA LEU A 381 -1.61 -25.32 -21.43
C LEU A 381 -1.20 -25.50 -22.90
N ASN A 382 -1.05 -26.75 -23.33
CA ASN A 382 -0.66 -27.07 -24.71
C ASN A 382 -1.71 -26.75 -25.78
N ASN A 383 -2.91 -26.37 -25.40
CA ASN A 383 -3.93 -25.84 -26.30
C ASN A 383 -3.88 -24.30 -26.45
N GLY A 384 -2.89 -23.65 -25.84
CA GLY A 384 -2.69 -22.20 -25.89
C GLY A 384 -3.60 -21.40 -24.96
N VAL A 385 -4.24 -22.03 -23.98
CA VAL A 385 -4.89 -21.36 -22.84
C VAL A 385 -3.84 -21.15 -21.74
N SER A 386 -3.84 -19.96 -21.16
CA SER A 386 -3.01 -19.65 -19.99
C SER A 386 -3.89 -19.08 -18.89
N PHE A 387 -3.57 -19.38 -17.64
CA PHE A 387 -4.34 -18.92 -16.48
C PHE A 387 -3.45 -18.63 -15.28
N ILE A 388 -3.96 -17.82 -14.36
CA ILE A 388 -3.26 -17.44 -13.14
C ILE A 388 -3.49 -18.54 -12.11
N LYS A 389 -2.46 -19.31 -11.77
CA LYS A 389 -2.53 -20.34 -10.74
C LYS A 389 -2.52 -19.73 -9.34
N GLN A 390 -1.65 -18.73 -9.14
CA GLN A 390 -1.45 -18.05 -7.86
C GLN A 390 -1.02 -16.61 -8.09
N VAL A 391 -1.39 -15.72 -7.17
CA VAL A 391 -0.87 -14.36 -7.06
C VAL A 391 -0.13 -14.25 -5.72
N LYS A 392 1.14 -13.85 -5.76
CA LYS A 392 1.99 -13.73 -4.57
C LYS A 392 1.94 -12.33 -3.97
N ALA A 393 1.78 -11.32 -4.82
CA ALA A 393 1.69 -9.93 -4.42
C ALA A 393 0.80 -9.15 -5.38
N VAL A 394 0.10 -8.16 -4.84
CA VAL A 394 -0.58 -7.09 -5.59
C VAL A 394 -0.09 -5.79 -4.99
N LEU A 395 0.65 -5.02 -5.77
CA LEU A 395 1.26 -3.75 -5.40
C LEU A 395 0.54 -2.60 -6.09
N VAL A 396 0.49 -1.46 -5.41
CA VAL A 396 -0.04 -0.21 -5.95
C VAL A 396 0.90 0.37 -7.01
N SER A 397 0.43 1.38 -7.76
CA SER A 397 1.16 1.93 -8.91
C SER A 397 2.27 2.92 -8.56
N TRP A 398 2.24 3.47 -7.35
CA TRP A 398 3.09 4.57 -6.88
C TRP A 398 4.09 4.11 -5.83
#